data_AF-A0A821KFV4-F1
#
_entry.id   AF-A0A821KFV4-F1
#
_cell.length_a   1.000
_cell.length_b   1.000
_cell.length_c   1.000
_cell.angle_alpha   90.00
_cell.angle_beta   90.00
_cell.angle_gamma   90.00
#
_symmetry.space_group_name_H-M   'P 1'
#
loop_
_entity.id
_entity.type
_entity.pdbx_description
1 polymer ?
#
loop_
_entity_poly.entity_id
_entity_poly.type
_entity_poly.pdbx_seq_one_letter_code
_entity_poly.pdbx_strand_id
1 'polypeptide(L)'
;MGSIALTVLTLTLGMFFIFVGQFKITPKFFPDVHEDMRREFGRVNKVFPFYQVTGWRPFAKNYRLTVGIAEVVCGAILVLIPG
;
A
#
# COMPACT_ATOMS: atom_id res chain seq x y z
N MET A 1 11.44 -17.22 24.13
CA MET A 1 10.02 -17.43 23.75
C MET A 1 9.41 -16.22 23.04
N GLY A 2 9.72 -14.96 23.40
CA GLY A 2 9.19 -13.78 22.70
C GLY A 2 9.59 -13.63 21.22
N SER A 3 10.76 -14.13 20.81
CA SER A 3 11.27 -13.99 19.44
C SER A 3 10.43 -14.74 18.39
N ILE A 4 9.92 -15.95 18.66
CA ILE A 4 9.13 -16.70 17.67
C ILE A 4 7.81 -16.00 17.36
N ALA A 5 7.12 -15.49 18.38
CA ALA A 5 5.87 -14.75 18.20
C ALA A 5 6.08 -13.46 17.41
N LEU A 6 7.16 -12.73 17.70
CA LEU A 6 7.54 -11.52 16.96
C LEU A 6 7.89 -11.81 15.51
N THR A 7 8.66 -12.87 15.25
CA THR A 7 9.01 -13.31 13.90
C THR A 7 7.75 -13.69 13.10
N VAL A 8 6.84 -14.48 13.68
CA VAL A 8 5.58 -14.85 13.02
C VAL A 8 4.73 -13.61 12.73
N LEU A 9 4.58 -12.71 13.71
CA LEU A 9 3.85 -11.46 13.53
C LEU A 9 4.44 -10.65 12.37
N THR A 10 5.76 -10.48 12.35
CA THR A 10 6.46 -9.67 11.35
C THR A 10 6.33 -10.27 9.94
N LEU A 11 6.45 -11.60 9.82
CA LEU A 11 6.27 -12.31 8.55
C LEU A 11 4.83 -12.21 8.05
N THR A 12 3.83 -12.41 8.93
CA THR A 12 2.42 -12.26 8.58
C THR A 12 2.11 -10.83 8.14
N LEU A 13 2.60 -9.83 8.86
CA LEU A 13 2.40 -8.42 8.50
C LEU A 13 3.07 -8.09 7.17
N GLY A 14 4.31 -8.54 6.97
CA GLY A 14 5.06 -8.30 5.74
C GLY A 14 4.38 -8.91 4.52
N MET A 15 3.93 -10.16 4.62
CA MET A 15 3.13 -10.80 3.58
C MET A 15 1.83 -10.04 3.31
N PHE A 16 1.11 -9.62 4.35
CA PHE A 16 -0.12 -8.83 4.20
C PHE A 16 0.12 -7.53 3.42
N PHE A 17 1.17 -6.79 3.76
CA PHE A 17 1.54 -5.54 3.08
C PHE A 17 1.90 -5.77 1.61
N ILE A 18 2.64 -6.83 1.30
CA ILE A 18 2.95 -7.21 -0.09
C ILE A 18 1.66 -7.50 -0.86
N PHE A 19 0.75 -8.32 -0.30
CA PHE A 19 -0.51 -8.66 -0.96
C PHE A 19 -1.38 -7.42 -1.24
N VAL A 20 -1.58 -6.56 -0.24
CA VAL A 20 -2.38 -5.34 -0.39
C VAL A 20 -1.74 -4.37 -1.39
N GLY A 21 -0.41 -4.21 -1.35
CA GLY A 21 0.31 -3.38 -2.31
C GLY A 21 0.22 -3.91 -3.74
N GLN A 22 0.26 -5.23 -3.93
CA GLN A 22 0.07 -5.85 -5.24
C GLN A 22 -1.32 -5.57 -5.83
N PHE A 23 -2.39 -5.55 -5.03
CA PHE A 23 -3.72 -5.16 -5.52
C PHE A 23 -3.79 -3.72 -6.03
N LYS A 24 -3.01 -2.81 -5.42
CA LYS A 24 -2.93 -1.40 -5.84
C LYS A 24 -2.17 -1.23 -7.15
N ILE A 25 -1.14 -2.04 -7.39
CA ILE A 25 -0.28 -1.94 -8.58
C ILE A 25 -0.90 -2.72 -9.75
N THR A 26 -1.29 -3.97 -9.52
CA THR A 26 -1.58 -4.94 -10.57
C THR A 26 -3.09 -5.13 -10.78
N PRO A 27 -3.64 -4.75 -11.94
CA PRO A 27 -5.07 -4.92 -12.24
C PRO A 27 -5.46 -6.37 -12.57
N LYS A 28 -4.48 -7.26 -12.82
CA LYS A 28 -4.72 -8.60 -13.39
C LYS A 28 -5.23 -9.64 -12.38
N PHE A 29 -4.96 -9.47 -11.10
CA PHE A 29 -5.35 -10.47 -10.09
C PHE A 29 -6.82 -10.32 -9.68
N PHE A 30 -7.31 -9.08 -9.49
CA PHE A 30 -8.69 -8.78 -9.07
C PHE A 30 -9.16 -7.46 -9.70
N PRO A 31 -9.76 -7.49 -10.91
CA PRO A 31 -10.11 -6.28 -11.64
C PRO A 31 -11.17 -5.44 -10.92
N ASP A 32 -12.18 -6.05 -10.31
CA ASP A 32 -13.24 -5.36 -9.56
C ASP A 32 -12.68 -4.60 -8.34
N VAL A 33 -11.85 -5.28 -7.54
CA VAL A 33 -11.19 -4.69 -6.37
C VAL A 33 -10.27 -3.54 -6.78
N HIS A 34 -9.54 -3.70 -7.88
CA HIS A 34 -8.66 -2.66 -8.41
C HIS A 34 -9.45 -1.43 -8.91
N GLU A 35 -10.66 -1.64 -9.45
CA GLU A 35 -11.54 -0.57 -9.87
C GLU A 35 -12.11 0.20 -8.67
N ASP A 36 -12.61 -0.50 -7.65
CA ASP A 36 -13.08 0.12 -6.40
C ASP A 36 -11.97 0.93 -5.73
N MET A 37 -10.76 0.39 -5.65
CA MET A 37 -9.60 1.14 -5.15
C MET A 37 -9.30 2.39 -5.98
N ARG A 38 -9.42 2.33 -7.32
CA ARG A 38 -9.23 3.53 -8.16
C ARG A 38 -10.28 4.59 -7.88
N ARG A 39 -11.54 4.20 -7.70
CA ARG A 39 -12.64 5.12 -7.36
C ARG A 39 -12.39 5.79 -6.01
N GLU A 40 -11.98 5.02 -5.00
CA GLU A 40 -11.72 5.56 -3.67
C GLU A 40 -10.49 6.50 -3.67
N PHE A 41 -9.40 6.12 -4.34
CA PHE A 41 -8.24 7.01 -4.50
C PHE A 41 -8.60 8.29 -5.26
N GLY A 42 -9.50 8.20 -6.27
CA GLY A 42 -10.03 9.37 -6.96
C GLY A 42 -10.85 10.30 -6.05
N ARG A 43 -11.61 9.74 -5.11
CA ARG A 43 -12.38 10.50 -4.11
C ARG A 43 -11.46 11.17 -3.07
N VAL A 44 -10.53 10.40 -2.52
CA VAL A 44 -9.57 10.85 -1.48
C VAL A 44 -8.61 11.90 -2.03
N ASN A 45 -8.22 11.83 -3.30
CA ASN A 45 -7.34 12.83 -3.91
C ASN A 45 -7.93 14.25 -3.91
N LYS A 46 -9.26 14.39 -3.84
CA LYS A 46 -9.91 15.71 -3.77
C LYS A 46 -9.67 16.41 -2.44
N VAL A 47 -9.43 15.66 -1.38
CA VAL A 47 -9.20 16.14 -0.01
C VAL A 47 -7.75 15.95 0.42
N PHE A 48 -6.82 15.91 -0.53
CA PHE A 48 -5.41 15.63 -0.26
C PHE A 48 -4.86 16.61 0.81
N PRO A 49 -4.38 16.11 1.97
CA PRO A 49 -4.13 16.93 3.15
C PRO A 49 -3.02 17.96 2.92
N PHE A 50 -1.99 17.61 2.13
CA PHE A 50 -0.90 18.52 1.82
C PHE A 50 -1.25 19.58 0.77
N TYR A 51 -2.43 19.51 0.15
CA TYR A 51 -2.84 20.52 -0.83
C TYR A 51 -2.86 21.94 -0.24
N GLN A 52 -3.22 22.08 1.03
CA GLN A 52 -3.25 23.39 1.70
C GLN A 52 -1.87 24.01 1.89
N VAL A 53 -0.81 23.19 1.92
CA VAL A 53 0.57 23.64 2.19
C VAL A 53 1.39 23.74 0.90
N THR A 54 1.22 22.80 -0.03
CA THR A 54 2.03 22.74 -1.26
C THR A 54 1.30 23.23 -2.51
N GLY A 55 -0.03 23.44 -2.45
CA GLY A 55 -0.85 23.79 -3.61
C GLY A 55 -0.92 22.71 -4.70
N TRP A 56 -0.25 21.57 -4.50
CA TRP A 56 -0.11 20.51 -5.48
C TRP A 56 -1.06 19.35 -5.18
N ARG A 57 -1.69 18.82 -6.23
CA ARG A 57 -2.52 17.61 -6.16
C ARG A 57 -1.88 16.53 -7.02
N PRO A 58 -1.44 15.40 -6.44
CA PRO A 58 -0.97 14.29 -7.25
C PRO A 58 -2.10 13.75 -8.12
N PHE A 59 -1.77 13.23 -9.30
CA PHE A 59 -2.75 12.44 -10.06
C PHE A 59 -3.10 11.18 -9.27
N ALA A 60 -4.39 10.86 -9.15
CA ALA A 60 -4.86 9.70 -8.38
C ALA A 60 -4.19 8.38 -8.81
N LYS A 61 -3.90 8.23 -10.11
CA LYS A 61 -3.14 7.09 -10.66
C LYS A 61 -1.74 7.00 -10.05
N ASN A 62 -1.00 8.09 -10.04
CA ASN A 62 0.38 8.15 -9.54
C ASN A 62 0.39 7.98 -8.01
N TYR A 63 -0.53 8.65 -7.31
CA TYR A 63 -0.65 8.53 -5.85
C TYR A 63 -0.88 7.07 -5.41
N ARG A 64 -1.81 6.38 -6.08
CA ARG A 64 -2.08 4.96 -5.82
C ARG A 64 -0.90 4.06 -6.12
N LEU A 65 -0.19 4.32 -7.23
CA LEU A 65 1.00 3.55 -7.61
C LEU A 65 2.12 3.75 -6.59
N THR A 66 2.39 4.99 -6.17
CA THR A 66 3.41 5.31 -5.17
C THR A 66 3.11 4.63 -3.83
N VAL A 67 1.86 4.71 -3.35
CA VAL A 67 1.45 4.05 -2.09
C VAL A 67 1.57 2.53 -2.22
N GLY A 68 1.10 1.95 -3.34
CA GLY A 68 1.20 0.51 -3.57
C GLY A 68 2.65 0.01 -3.62
N ILE A 69 3.55 0.75 -4.28
CA ILE A 69 5.00 0.43 -4.30
C ILE A 69 5.58 0.55 -2.89
N ALA A 70 5.26 1.62 -2.16
CA ALA A 70 5.75 1.79 -0.79
C ALA A 70 5.30 0.63 0.12
N GLU A 71 4.07 0.16 0.01
CA GLU A 71 3.58 -0.98 0.78
C GLU A 71 4.30 -2.28 0.42
N VAL A 72 4.55 -2.55 -0.86
CA VAL A 72 5.32 -3.73 -1.28
C VAL A 72 6.75 -3.66 -0.76
N VAL A 73 7.40 -2.49 -0.85
CA VAL A 73 8.77 -2.31 -0.35
C VAL A 73 8.84 -2.48 1.16
N CYS A 74 7.95 -1.85 1.92
CA CYS A 74 7.89 -2.00 3.38
C CYS A 74 7.56 -3.45 3.79
N GLY A 75 6.62 -4.10 3.10
CA GLY A 75 6.30 -5.50 3.33
C GLY A 75 7.48 -6.43 3.04
N ALA A 76 8.23 -6.17 1.95
CA ALA A 76 9.44 -6.90 1.64
C ALA A 76 10.52 -6.71 2.73
N ILE A 77 10.70 -5.49 3.24
CA ILE A 77 11.63 -5.23 4.35
C ILE A 77 11.23 -6.04 5.60
N LEU A 78 9.95 -6.06 5.96
CA LEU A 78 9.45 -6.84 7.10
C LEU A 78 9.69 -8.35 6.93
N VAL A 79 9.51 -8.88 5.71
CA VAL A 79 9.78 -10.30 5.44
C VAL A 79 11.28 -10.62 5.45
N LEU A 80 12.12 -9.72 4.93
CA LEU A 80 13.57 -9.94 4.81
C LEU A 80 14.33 -9.71 6.11
N ILE A 81 13.82 -8.85 7.00
CA ILE A 81 14.42 -8.53 8.29
C ILE A 81 13.38 -8.78 9.40
N PRO A 82 13.04 -10.04 9.69
CA PRO A 82 12.13 -10.36 10.78
C PRO A 82 12.78 -10.07 12.14
N GLY A 83 11.99 -9.49 13.06
CA GLY A 83 12.39 -9.21 14.45
C GLY A 83 12.32 -10.40 15.40
#